data_AF-A0A7J2Z1B5-F1
#
_entry.id   AF-A0A7J2Z1B5-F1
#
_cell.length_a   1.000
_cell.length_b   1.000
_cell.length_c   1.000
_cell.angle_alpha   90.00
_cell.angle_beta   90.00
_cell.angle_gamma   90.00
#
_symmetry.space_group_name_H-M   'P 1'
#
loop_
_entity.id
_entity.type
_entity.pdbx_description
1 polymer ?
#
loop_
_entity_poly.entity_id
_entity_poly.type
_entity_poly.pdbx_seq_one_letter_code
_entity_poly.pdbx_strand_id
1 'polypeptide(L)'
;MNLKRNIIISGYLFGLLLFAFLLFGCVQSEKKKVFSESEVSAFVMEDLNSKYPNADVKEILEMKSSDSNESWEIKARVTFNYTSPCPVRMNVYYDYPRKGFVEKPPEYITRTCEVCQGVTTCILGTPEEAIIASHTLSGSDPVKSYLGSYSDAKASAKFYSDYIDPVEKKIYKDVWIVKWTSEKTNYGLIVLISNDAKILGIIQATKQETI
;
A
#
# COMPACT_ATOMS: atom_id res chain seq x y z
N MET A 1 22.38 62.22 46.09
CA MET A 1 22.07 61.00 45.32
C MET A 1 20.94 60.24 46.01
N ASN A 2 19.79 60.12 45.37
CA ASN A 2 18.54 59.69 46.01
C ASN A 2 18.47 58.17 46.20
N LEU A 3 18.93 57.69 47.35
CA LEU A 3 18.88 56.28 47.77
C LEU A 3 17.47 55.67 47.60
N LYS A 4 16.42 56.46 47.87
CA LYS A 4 15.02 56.05 47.70
C LYS A 4 14.62 55.76 46.25
N ARG A 5 15.17 56.51 45.27
CA ARG A 5 14.85 56.33 43.84
C ARG A 5 15.46 55.04 43.29
N ASN A 6 16.65 54.68 43.77
CA ASN A 6 17.33 53.46 43.35
C ASN A 6 16.66 52.19 43.90
N ILE A 7 16.06 52.26 45.10
CA ILE A 7 15.34 51.12 45.70
C ILE A 7 14.05 50.82 44.91
N ILE A 8 13.30 51.85 44.49
CA ILE A 8 12.06 51.66 43.73
C ILE A 8 12.34 51.06 42.34
N ILE A 9 13.37 51.58 41.65
CA ILE A 9 13.76 51.07 40.33
C ILE A 9 14.26 49.62 40.44
N SER A 10 15.06 49.29 41.47
CA SER A 10 15.55 47.94 41.70
C SER A 10 14.44 46.94 42.02
N GLY A 11 13.42 47.36 42.79
CA GLY A 11 12.27 46.50 43.10
C GLY A 11 11.42 46.19 41.88
N TYR A 12 11.19 47.17 41.01
CA TYR A 12 10.47 46.98 39.75
C TYR A 12 11.22 46.05 38.80
N LEU A 13 12.54 46.22 38.69
CA LEU A 13 13.39 45.37 37.85
C LEU A 13 13.36 43.92 38.34
N PHE A 14 13.44 43.70 39.66
CA PHE A 14 13.36 42.36 40.26
C PHE A 14 11.99 41.72 40.05
N GLY A 15 10.90 42.49 40.23
CA GLY A 15 9.54 42.02 39.98
C GLY A 15 9.30 41.59 38.53
N LEU A 16 9.79 42.39 37.57
CA LEU A 16 9.71 42.04 36.14
C LEU A 16 10.52 40.78 35.79
N LEU A 17 11.71 40.62 36.38
CA LEU A 17 12.58 39.47 36.14
C LEU A 17 11.96 38.18 36.71
N LEU A 18 11.34 38.27 37.88
CA LEU A 18 10.64 37.15 38.53
C LEU A 18 9.35 36.77 37.78
N PHE A 19 8.62 37.76 37.25
CA PHE A 19 7.47 37.54 36.38
C PHE A 19 7.87 36.88 35.05
N ALA A 20 8.97 37.34 34.43
CA ALA A 20 9.52 36.69 33.24
C ALA A 20 9.94 35.24 33.54
N PHE A 21 10.61 34.99 34.67
CA PHE A 21 11.03 33.63 35.05
C PHE A 21 9.83 32.69 35.29
N LEU A 22 8.71 33.19 35.84
CA LEU A 22 7.48 32.41 35.97
C LEU A 22 6.82 32.12 34.62
N LEU A 23 6.83 33.07 33.67
CA LEU A 23 6.32 32.86 32.33
C LEU A 23 7.19 31.89 31.51
N PHE A 24 8.51 31.93 31.67
CA PHE A 24 9.44 31.03 30.97
C PHE A 24 9.64 29.68 31.68
N GLY A 25 9.42 29.60 32.99
CA GLY A 25 9.57 28.38 33.80
C GLY A 25 8.46 27.33 33.60
N CYS A 26 7.35 27.71 32.95
CA CYS A 26 6.25 26.81 32.60
C CYS A 26 6.37 26.20 31.20
N VAL A 27 7.52 26.31 30.53
CA VAL A 27 7.80 25.47 29.35
C VAL A 27 8.14 24.08 29.86
N GLN A 28 7.12 23.34 30.30
CA GLN A 28 7.25 21.91 30.54
C GLN A 28 7.69 21.28 29.23
N SER A 29 8.89 20.72 29.24
CA SER A 29 9.40 19.90 28.15
C SER A 29 8.43 18.75 27.96
N GLU A 30 7.52 18.85 27.00
CA GLU A 30 6.60 17.78 26.65
C GLU A 30 7.46 16.57 26.31
N LYS A 31 7.41 15.54 27.18
CA LYS A 31 8.06 14.27 26.87
C LYS A 31 7.46 13.78 25.56
N LYS A 32 8.28 13.78 24.51
CA LYS A 32 7.89 13.33 23.18
C LYS A 32 7.29 11.93 23.32
N LYS A 33 5.99 11.81 23.05
CA LYS A 33 5.28 10.54 23.18
C LYS A 33 5.84 9.59 22.12
N VAL A 34 6.49 8.53 22.58
CA VAL A 34 6.96 7.44 21.72
C VAL A 34 5.80 6.46 21.58
N PHE A 35 5.36 6.23 20.34
CA PHE A 35 4.32 5.26 20.04
C PHE A 35 4.95 3.92 19.67
N SER A 36 4.37 2.84 20.18
CA SER A 36 4.71 1.48 19.78
C SER A 36 4.27 1.18 18.34
N GLU A 37 4.91 0.20 17.70
CA GLU A 37 4.57 -0.24 16.34
C GLU A 37 3.09 -0.60 16.19
N SER A 38 2.52 -1.28 17.20
CA SER A 38 1.11 -1.69 17.20
C SER A 38 0.14 -0.50 17.29
N GLU A 39 0.45 0.50 18.11
CA GLU A 39 -0.33 1.75 18.19
C GLU A 39 -0.29 2.50 16.85
N VAL A 40 0.89 2.62 16.26
CA VAL A 40 1.08 3.30 14.97
C VAL A 40 0.34 2.57 13.86
N SER A 41 0.43 1.24 13.82
CA SER A 41 -0.32 0.41 12.88
C SER A 41 -1.83 0.62 13.02
N ALA A 42 -2.36 0.65 14.25
CA ALA A 42 -3.78 0.90 14.49
C ALA A 42 -4.21 2.29 13.97
N PHE A 43 -3.44 3.34 14.25
CA PHE A 43 -3.79 4.69 13.78
C PHE A 43 -3.71 4.83 12.26
N VAL A 44 -2.71 4.22 11.62
CA VAL A 44 -2.61 4.21 10.15
C VAL A 44 -3.77 3.45 9.53
N MET A 45 -4.14 2.29 10.09
CA MET A 45 -5.29 1.53 9.59
C MET A 45 -6.61 2.27 9.78
N GLU A 46 -6.78 3.01 10.87
CA GLU A 46 -7.93 3.90 11.09
C GLU A 46 -8.01 5.00 10.02
N ASP A 47 -6.90 5.69 9.75
CA ASP A 47 -6.79 6.71 8.70
C ASP A 47 -7.11 6.13 7.32
N LEU A 48 -6.52 4.98 6.97
CA LEU A 48 -6.77 4.29 5.70
C LEU A 48 -8.24 3.88 5.55
N ASN A 49 -8.87 3.39 6.62
CA ASN A 49 -10.29 3.01 6.59
C ASN A 49 -11.21 4.21 6.44
N SER A 50 -10.87 5.34 7.07
CA SER A 50 -11.63 6.59 6.98
C SER A 50 -11.52 7.21 5.58
N LYS A 51 -10.30 7.27 5.01
CA LYS A 51 -10.04 7.90 3.71
C LYS A 51 -10.43 7.05 2.51
N TYR A 52 -10.28 5.73 2.62
CA TYR A 52 -10.57 4.80 1.53
C TYR A 52 -11.61 3.76 1.96
N PRO A 53 -12.86 4.20 2.26
CA PRO A 53 -13.90 3.30 2.74
C PRO A 53 -14.28 2.24 1.69
N ASN A 54 -14.16 2.58 0.41
CA ASN A 54 -14.54 1.73 -0.72
C ASN A 54 -13.38 0.91 -1.30
N ALA A 55 -12.20 0.91 -0.67
CA ALA A 55 -11.09 0.07 -1.11
C ALA A 55 -11.29 -1.38 -0.68
N ASP A 56 -11.06 -2.32 -1.60
CA ASP A 56 -11.16 -3.75 -1.35
C ASP A 56 -10.01 -4.25 -0.47
N VAL A 57 -8.82 -3.66 -0.64
CA VAL A 57 -7.62 -4.02 0.11
C VAL A 57 -7.00 -2.76 0.70
N LYS A 58 -6.75 -2.81 2.01
CA LYS A 58 -6.00 -1.81 2.79
C LYS A 58 -5.04 -2.58 3.68
N GLU A 59 -3.74 -2.36 3.50
CA GLU A 59 -2.72 -3.10 4.24
C GLU A 59 -1.44 -2.31 4.37
N ILE A 60 -0.78 -2.40 5.52
CA ILE A 60 0.58 -1.90 5.72
C ILE A 60 1.56 -2.93 5.15
N LEU A 61 2.31 -2.54 4.12
CA LEU A 61 3.32 -3.39 3.48
C LEU A 61 4.65 -3.36 4.25
N GLU A 62 4.99 -2.20 4.78
CA GLU A 62 6.29 -1.96 5.40
C GLU A 62 6.14 -0.90 6.48
N MET A 63 6.82 -1.12 7.60
CA MET A 63 6.93 -0.19 8.70
C MET A 63 8.35 -0.23 9.24
N LYS A 64 9.01 0.92 9.26
CA LYS A 64 10.40 1.06 9.73
C LYS A 64 10.51 2.22 10.70
N SER A 65 11.22 2.03 11.79
CA SER A 65 11.61 3.15 12.65
C SER A 65 12.59 4.03 11.89
N SER A 66 12.35 5.35 11.91
CA SER A 66 13.28 6.35 11.40
C SER A 66 14.60 6.35 12.18
N ASP A 67 15.66 6.88 11.59
CA ASP A 67 17.00 6.92 12.21
C ASP A 67 17.06 7.60 13.58
N SER A 68 16.13 8.53 13.87
CA SER A 68 16.03 9.18 15.17
C SER A 68 15.21 8.39 16.20
N ASN A 69 14.55 7.29 15.81
CA ASN A 69 13.56 6.53 16.59
C ASN A 69 12.38 7.37 17.11
N GLU A 70 12.13 8.51 16.48
CA GLU A 70 11.06 9.44 16.88
C GLU A 70 9.83 9.37 15.96
N SER A 71 9.95 8.62 14.86
CA SER A 71 8.92 8.44 13.85
C SER A 71 9.06 7.10 13.14
N TRP A 72 7.98 6.72 12.47
CA TRP A 72 7.82 5.52 11.68
C TRP A 72 7.59 5.91 10.22
N GLU A 73 8.41 5.37 9.34
CA GLU A 73 8.21 5.42 7.90
C GLU A 73 7.36 4.21 7.50
N ILE A 74 6.20 4.47 6.91
CA ILE A 74 5.18 3.45 6.69
C ILE A 74 4.77 3.50 5.24
N LYS A 75 4.77 2.34 4.59
CA LYS A 75 4.24 2.13 3.24
C LYS A 75 3.01 1.26 3.35
N ALA A 76 1.87 1.78 2.95
CA ALA A 76 0.62 1.04 2.86
C ALA A 76 0.19 0.87 1.40
N ARG A 77 -0.52 -0.21 1.10
CA ARG A 77 -1.26 -0.38 -0.16
C ARG A 77 -2.73 -0.10 0.03
N VAL A 78 -3.31 0.51 -1.00
CA VAL A 78 -4.74 0.64 -1.17
C VAL A 78 -5.08 0.15 -2.57
N THR A 79 -5.98 -0.83 -2.66
CA THR A 79 -6.43 -1.38 -3.94
C THR A 79 -7.94 -1.29 -4.08
N PHE A 80 -8.40 -0.79 -5.22
CA PHE A 80 -9.80 -0.76 -5.63
C PHE A 80 -10.05 -1.75 -6.75
N ASN A 81 -11.24 -2.35 -6.75
CA ASN A 81 -11.68 -3.33 -7.74
C ASN A 81 -10.67 -4.48 -7.90
N TYR A 82 -10.15 -5.01 -6.79
CA TYR A 82 -9.06 -5.98 -6.75
C TYR A 82 -9.33 -7.22 -7.61
N THR A 83 -10.59 -7.67 -7.63
CA THR A 83 -11.01 -8.85 -8.39
C THR A 83 -11.43 -8.55 -9.83
N SER A 84 -11.43 -7.29 -10.25
CA SER A 84 -11.81 -6.90 -11.61
C SER A 84 -10.66 -7.09 -12.61
N PRO A 85 -10.93 -7.01 -13.94
CA PRO A 85 -9.88 -6.91 -14.97
C PRO A 85 -8.89 -5.75 -14.79
N CYS A 86 -9.32 -4.66 -14.14
CA CYS A 86 -8.54 -3.43 -14.07
C CYS A 86 -8.41 -2.94 -12.62
N PRO A 87 -7.75 -3.70 -11.73
CA PRO A 87 -7.55 -3.26 -10.36
C PRO A 87 -6.69 -1.99 -10.33
N VAL A 88 -7.05 -1.06 -9.44
CA VAL A 88 -6.32 0.19 -9.25
C VAL A 88 -5.59 0.11 -7.92
N ARG A 89 -4.26 0.02 -7.99
CA ARG A 89 -3.37 -0.03 -6.83
C ARG A 89 -2.61 1.28 -6.68
N MET A 90 -2.59 1.79 -5.46
CA MET A 90 -1.69 2.87 -5.07
C MET A 90 -0.97 2.56 -3.77
N ASN A 91 0.22 3.12 -3.62
CA ASN A 91 0.95 3.15 -2.37
C ASN A 91 0.71 4.48 -1.67
N VAL A 92 0.39 4.42 -0.37
CA VAL A 92 0.26 5.56 0.52
C VAL A 92 1.41 5.52 1.51
N TYR A 93 2.03 6.68 1.73
CA TYR A 93 3.23 6.80 2.53
C TYR A 93 2.97 7.69 3.74
N TYR A 94 3.36 7.24 4.93
CA TYR A 94 3.25 7.98 6.17
C TYR A 94 4.61 8.16 6.86
N ASP A 95 4.69 9.23 7.66
CA ASP A 95 5.83 9.58 8.50
C ASP A 95 5.27 10.02 9.87
N TYR A 96 4.95 9.04 10.70
CA TYR A 96 4.15 9.23 11.92
C TYR A 96 4.97 9.00 13.20
N PRO A 97 4.84 9.81 14.26
CA PRO A 97 3.96 10.98 14.39
C PRO A 97 4.54 12.28 13.82
N ARG A 98 5.81 12.30 13.40
CA ARG A 98 6.56 13.52 13.05
C ARG A 98 5.86 14.44 12.04
N LYS A 99 5.29 13.90 10.98
CA LYS A 99 4.50 14.64 9.98
C LYS A 99 3.01 14.31 10.04
N GLY A 100 2.57 13.50 10.99
CA GLY A 100 1.20 12.97 11.06
C GLY A 100 0.80 12.21 9.79
N PHE A 101 -0.48 12.32 9.43
CA PHE A 101 -1.09 11.66 8.26
C PHE A 101 -1.08 12.53 7.00
N VAL A 102 -0.02 13.33 6.80
CA VAL A 102 0.11 14.18 5.62
C VAL A 102 0.31 13.29 4.40
N GLU A 103 -0.67 13.30 3.51
CA GLU A 103 -0.64 12.56 2.25
C GLU A 103 0.46 13.12 1.36
N LYS A 104 1.51 12.33 1.13
CA LYS A 104 2.24 12.47 -0.13
C LYS A 104 1.28 12.10 -1.26
N PRO A 105 1.38 12.74 -2.44
CA PRO A 105 0.61 12.31 -3.60
C PRO A 105 0.73 10.79 -3.77
N PRO A 106 -0.40 10.07 -3.93
CA PRO A 106 -0.36 8.62 -4.02
C PRO A 106 0.46 8.19 -5.22
N GLU A 107 1.33 7.20 -4.99
CA GLU A 107 2.06 6.57 -6.07
C GLU A 107 1.17 5.48 -6.66
N TYR A 108 0.59 5.74 -7.83
CA TYR A 108 -0.18 4.73 -8.54
C TYR A 108 0.76 3.69 -9.14
N ILE A 109 0.54 2.43 -8.78
CA ILE A 109 1.20 1.27 -9.38
C ILE A 109 0.40 0.80 -10.59
N THR A 110 -0.92 0.74 -10.45
CA THR A 110 -1.83 0.43 -11.57
C THR A 110 -2.96 1.46 -11.61
N ARG A 111 -3.24 2.02 -12.81
CA ARG A 111 -4.33 2.99 -13.01
C ARG A 111 -5.03 2.87 -14.36
N THR A 112 -4.29 2.61 -15.44
CA THR A 112 -4.81 2.67 -16.82
C THR A 112 -5.20 1.31 -17.41
N CYS A 113 -5.33 0.26 -16.59
CA CYS A 113 -5.54 -1.12 -17.06
C CYS A 113 -4.52 -1.57 -18.11
N GLU A 114 -3.31 -1.03 -18.01
CA GLU A 114 -2.20 -1.33 -18.89
C GLU A 114 -0.99 -1.61 -18.02
N VAL A 115 -0.19 -2.59 -18.43
CA VAL A 115 1.10 -2.91 -17.82
C VAL A 115 2.16 -2.91 -18.90
N CYS A 116 3.44 -2.77 -18.50
CA CYS A 116 4.58 -2.84 -19.42
C CYS A 116 4.64 -1.74 -20.50
N GLN A 117 3.94 -0.62 -20.33
CA GLN A 117 3.94 0.47 -21.32
C GLN A 117 5.28 1.21 -21.34
N GLY A 118 5.91 1.30 -22.51
CA GLY A 118 7.12 2.10 -22.72
C GLY A 118 8.39 1.57 -22.04
N VAL A 119 8.42 0.32 -21.59
CA VAL A 119 9.59 -0.30 -20.93
C VAL A 119 10.17 -1.44 -21.77
N THR A 120 11.50 -1.56 -21.78
CA THR A 120 12.21 -2.65 -22.47
C THR A 120 12.17 -3.97 -21.70
N THR A 121 12.07 -3.88 -20.37
CA THR A 121 12.00 -5.03 -19.46
C THR A 121 10.83 -4.80 -18.53
N CYS A 122 9.82 -5.65 -18.62
CA CYS A 122 8.66 -5.60 -17.75
C CYS A 122 8.77 -6.67 -16.68
N ILE A 123 8.71 -6.28 -15.41
CA ILE A 123 8.71 -7.19 -14.27
C ILE A 123 7.41 -6.99 -13.52
N LEU A 124 6.65 -8.05 -13.30
CA LEU A 124 5.37 -8.00 -12.59
C LEU A 124 5.63 -8.08 -11.08
N GLY A 125 5.58 -6.95 -10.39
CA GLY A 125 5.89 -6.86 -8.96
C GLY A 125 4.69 -7.11 -8.04
N THR A 126 3.47 -7.04 -8.58
CA THR A 126 2.24 -7.07 -7.78
C THR A 126 1.15 -7.96 -8.38
N PRO A 127 0.24 -8.51 -7.55
CA PRO A 127 -0.88 -9.31 -8.05
C PRO A 127 -1.81 -8.50 -8.96
N GLU A 128 -1.96 -7.19 -8.72
CA GLU A 128 -2.75 -6.30 -9.57
C GLU A 128 -2.16 -6.17 -10.99
N GLU A 129 -0.84 -6.04 -11.11
CA GLU A 129 -0.17 -6.05 -12.42
C GLU A 129 -0.32 -7.41 -13.10
N ALA A 130 -0.21 -8.51 -12.37
CA ALA A 130 -0.41 -9.85 -12.92
C ALA A 130 -1.84 -10.06 -13.45
N ILE A 131 -2.86 -9.56 -12.74
CA ILE A 131 -4.26 -9.60 -13.19
C ILE A 131 -4.40 -8.86 -14.52
N ILE A 132 -3.89 -7.64 -14.63
CA ILE A 132 -3.94 -6.85 -15.87
C ILE A 132 -3.16 -7.57 -16.98
N ALA A 133 -1.95 -8.05 -16.69
CA ALA A 133 -1.11 -8.77 -17.62
C ALA A 133 -1.82 -9.99 -18.23
N SER A 134 -2.61 -10.70 -17.42
CA SER A 134 -3.29 -11.94 -17.83
C SER A 134 -4.26 -11.76 -18.99
N HIS A 135 -4.81 -10.56 -19.20
CA HIS A 135 -5.79 -10.27 -20.26
C HIS A 135 -5.35 -9.20 -21.27
N THR A 136 -4.24 -8.51 -21.02
CA THR A 136 -3.75 -7.42 -21.91
C THR A 136 -2.55 -7.82 -22.77
N LEU A 137 -1.69 -8.73 -22.29
CA LEU A 137 -0.46 -9.11 -23.00
C LEU A 137 -0.71 -10.04 -24.18
N SER A 138 0.26 -10.16 -25.08
CA SER A 138 0.21 -11.08 -26.21
C SER A 138 0.04 -12.53 -25.73
N GLY A 139 -0.87 -13.28 -26.38
CA GLY A 139 -1.25 -14.65 -25.98
C GLY A 139 -2.43 -14.73 -25.01
N SER A 140 -3.03 -13.59 -24.62
CA SER A 140 -4.18 -13.54 -23.70
C SER A 140 -5.56 -13.65 -24.36
N ASP A 141 -5.64 -13.92 -25.67
CA ASP A 141 -6.91 -13.93 -26.41
C ASP A 141 -7.99 -14.87 -25.83
N PRO A 142 -7.65 -16.06 -25.28
CA PRO A 142 -8.62 -16.89 -24.57
C PRO A 142 -9.22 -16.20 -23.32
N VAL A 143 -8.40 -15.43 -22.59
CA VAL A 143 -8.83 -14.68 -21.41
C VAL A 143 -9.74 -13.53 -21.83
N LYS A 144 -9.36 -12.77 -22.87
CA LYS A 144 -10.22 -11.71 -23.43
C LYS A 144 -11.58 -12.25 -23.86
N SER A 145 -11.59 -13.40 -24.53
CA SER A 145 -12.83 -14.06 -24.96
C SER A 145 -13.69 -14.52 -23.77
N TYR A 146 -13.06 -15.06 -22.72
CA TYR A 146 -13.73 -15.45 -21.48
C TYR A 146 -14.36 -14.23 -20.78
N LEU A 147 -13.61 -13.14 -20.62
CA LEU A 147 -14.11 -11.89 -20.01
C LEU A 147 -15.23 -11.25 -20.83
N GLY A 148 -15.17 -11.35 -22.16
CA GLY A 148 -16.25 -10.89 -23.04
C GLY A 148 -17.53 -11.72 -22.92
N SER A 149 -17.40 -13.02 -22.62
CA SER A 149 -18.53 -13.93 -22.42
C SER A 149 -19.11 -13.85 -20.99
N TYR A 150 -18.27 -13.54 -20.01
CA TYR A 150 -18.60 -13.54 -18.59
C TYR A 150 -18.14 -12.25 -17.91
N SER A 151 -18.95 -11.20 -18.04
CA SER A 151 -18.65 -9.88 -17.48
C SER A 151 -18.56 -9.84 -15.95
N ASP A 152 -19.06 -10.87 -15.26
CA ASP A 152 -18.99 -11.07 -13.80
C ASP A 152 -17.75 -11.86 -13.37
N ALA A 153 -16.84 -12.18 -14.30
CA ALA A 153 -15.62 -12.90 -13.98
C ALA A 153 -14.75 -12.13 -12.98
N LYS A 154 -14.34 -12.83 -11.92
CA LYS A 154 -13.48 -12.34 -10.85
C LYS A 154 -12.10 -12.97 -10.95
N ALA A 155 -11.07 -12.15 -10.77
CA ALA A 155 -9.67 -12.55 -10.77
C ALA A 155 -9.18 -12.85 -9.35
N SER A 156 -8.22 -13.75 -9.24
CA SER A 156 -7.28 -13.83 -8.12
C SER A 156 -5.88 -14.11 -8.64
N ALA A 157 -4.85 -13.56 -7.99
CA ALA A 157 -3.47 -13.73 -8.42
C ALA A 157 -2.57 -14.09 -7.24
N LYS A 158 -1.63 -15.01 -7.49
CA LYS A 158 -0.62 -15.42 -6.50
C LYS A 158 0.70 -15.72 -7.18
N PHE A 159 1.77 -15.26 -6.55
CA PHE A 159 3.14 -15.52 -6.98
C PHE A 159 3.66 -16.82 -6.40
N TYR A 160 4.44 -17.54 -7.19
CA TYR A 160 5.13 -18.77 -6.82
C TYR A 160 6.58 -18.70 -7.30
N SER A 161 7.53 -18.84 -6.37
CA SER A 161 8.95 -18.97 -6.72
C SER A 161 9.23 -20.26 -7.49
N ASP A 162 8.57 -21.35 -7.10
CA ASP A 162 8.56 -22.62 -7.81
C ASP A 162 7.11 -23.13 -7.89
N TYR A 163 6.63 -23.36 -9.10
CA TYR A 163 5.30 -23.92 -9.38
C TYR A 163 5.43 -25.19 -10.22
N ILE A 164 4.83 -26.28 -9.74
CA ILE A 164 4.80 -27.55 -10.47
C ILE A 164 3.46 -27.65 -11.20
N ASP A 165 3.50 -27.63 -12.53
CA ASP A 165 2.29 -27.81 -13.32
C ASP A 165 1.70 -29.21 -13.06
N PRO A 166 0.42 -29.31 -12.65
CA PRO A 166 -0.17 -30.60 -12.28
C PRO A 166 -0.33 -31.54 -13.48
N VAL A 167 -0.42 -31.01 -14.70
CA VAL A 167 -0.63 -31.75 -15.95
C VAL A 167 0.71 -32.13 -16.58
N GLU A 168 1.58 -31.16 -16.83
CA GLU A 168 2.85 -31.37 -17.53
C GLU A 168 3.98 -31.86 -16.61
N LYS A 169 3.79 -31.78 -15.28
CA LYS A 169 4.83 -32.03 -14.26
C LYS A 169 6.09 -31.17 -14.47
N LYS A 170 5.97 -30.07 -15.21
CA LYS A 170 7.04 -29.12 -15.45
C LYS A 170 7.13 -28.12 -14.30
N ILE A 171 8.35 -27.81 -13.88
CA ILE A 171 8.62 -26.81 -12.86
C ILE A 171 8.82 -25.46 -13.55
N TYR A 172 8.02 -24.49 -13.16
CA TYR A 172 8.13 -23.10 -13.56
C TYR A 172 8.67 -22.30 -12.39
N LYS A 173 9.58 -21.36 -12.69
CA LYS A 173 10.18 -20.47 -11.69
C LYS A 173 9.65 -19.06 -11.83
N ASP A 174 9.48 -18.41 -10.69
CA ASP A 174 9.07 -17.01 -10.58
C ASP A 174 7.85 -16.71 -11.47
N VAL A 175 6.74 -17.39 -11.17
CA VAL A 175 5.51 -17.27 -11.95
C VAL A 175 4.36 -16.71 -11.13
N TRP A 176 3.54 -15.92 -11.81
CA TRP A 176 2.23 -15.53 -11.38
C TRP A 176 1.20 -16.52 -11.90
N ILE A 177 0.37 -17.02 -10.99
CA ILE A 177 -0.82 -17.80 -11.31
C ILE A 177 -2.01 -16.89 -11.13
N VAL A 178 -2.72 -16.60 -12.22
CA VAL A 178 -3.93 -15.78 -12.23
C VAL A 178 -5.12 -16.65 -12.55
N LYS A 179 -6.09 -16.73 -11.63
CA LYS A 179 -7.31 -17.50 -11.80
C LYS A 179 -8.48 -16.57 -12.12
N TRP A 180 -9.25 -16.91 -13.14
CA TRP A 180 -10.47 -16.24 -13.55
C TRP A 180 -11.66 -17.17 -13.34
N THR A 181 -12.65 -16.71 -12.58
CA THR A 181 -13.86 -17.50 -12.29
C THR A 181 -15.11 -16.65 -12.44
N SER A 182 -16.18 -17.22 -12.99
CA SER A 182 -17.51 -16.57 -13.07
C SER A 182 -18.56 -17.41 -12.34
N GLU A 183 -19.63 -16.75 -11.89
CA GLU A 183 -20.79 -17.43 -11.28
C GLU A 183 -21.71 -18.04 -12.33
N LYS A 184 -21.63 -17.58 -13.59
CA LYS A 184 -22.46 -18.03 -14.72
C LYS A 184 -21.96 -19.29 -15.42
N THR A 185 -20.81 -19.82 -15.01
CA THR A 185 -20.23 -21.03 -15.61
C THR A 185 -19.59 -21.94 -14.56
N ASN A 186 -19.44 -23.22 -14.90
CA ASN A 186 -18.82 -24.25 -14.07
C ASN A 186 -17.31 -24.43 -14.33
N TYR A 187 -16.73 -23.62 -15.22
CA TYR A 187 -15.29 -23.60 -15.50
C TYR A 187 -14.70 -22.21 -15.33
N GLY A 188 -13.40 -22.17 -15.05
CA GLY A 188 -12.58 -20.98 -15.00
C GLY A 188 -11.33 -21.12 -15.86
N LEU A 189 -10.53 -20.06 -15.91
CA LEU A 189 -9.22 -20.06 -16.54
C LEU A 189 -8.13 -19.89 -15.49
N ILE A 190 -7.03 -20.60 -15.65
CA ILE A 190 -5.78 -20.43 -14.90
C ILE A 190 -4.73 -19.97 -15.90
N VAL A 191 -4.19 -18.79 -15.70
CA VAL A 191 -3.19 -18.17 -16.54
C VAL A 191 -1.85 -18.22 -15.82
N LEU A 192 -0.87 -18.85 -16.44
CA LEU A 192 0.51 -18.90 -15.97
C LEU A 192 1.27 -17.78 -16.67
N ILE A 193 1.82 -16.85 -15.89
CA ILE A 193 2.57 -15.70 -16.40
C ILE A 193 3.93 -15.72 -15.73
N SER A 194 5.02 -15.62 -16.50
CA SER A 194 6.34 -15.42 -15.92
C SER A 194 6.46 -14.04 -15.28
N ASN A 195 7.42 -13.90 -14.36
CA ASN A 195 7.73 -12.60 -13.77
C ASN A 195 8.14 -11.55 -14.82
N ASP A 196 8.75 -11.96 -15.93
CA ASP A 196 9.11 -11.08 -17.06
C ASP A 196 7.93 -10.81 -18.04
N ALA A 197 6.69 -10.95 -17.56
CA ALA A 197 5.46 -10.63 -18.28
C ALA A 197 5.29 -11.41 -19.58
N LYS A 198 5.52 -12.72 -19.57
CA LYS A 198 5.18 -13.62 -20.69
C LYS A 198 4.11 -14.61 -20.26
N ILE A 199 3.08 -14.77 -21.06
CA ILE A 199 2.08 -15.82 -20.86
C ILE A 199 2.74 -17.16 -21.25
N LEU A 200 2.88 -18.02 -20.25
CA LEU A 200 3.50 -19.34 -20.40
C LEU A 200 2.47 -20.42 -20.74
N GLY A 201 1.22 -20.23 -20.32
CA GLY A 201 0.13 -21.17 -20.57
C GLY A 201 -1.19 -20.66 -20.03
N ILE A 202 -2.29 -21.14 -20.62
CA ILE A 202 -3.65 -20.92 -20.15
C ILE A 202 -4.34 -22.28 -20.07
N ILE A 203 -4.83 -22.61 -18.87
CA ILE A 203 -5.48 -23.89 -18.58
C ILE A 203 -6.94 -23.60 -18.27
N GLN A 204 -7.85 -24.29 -18.96
CA GLN A 204 -9.25 -24.32 -18.55
C GLN A 204 -9.39 -25.37 -17.44
N ALA A 205 -9.93 -24.96 -16.31
CA ALA A 205 -10.10 -25.82 -15.15
C ALA A 205 -11.54 -25.76 -14.63
N THR A 206 -12.00 -26.82 -13.99
CA THR A 206 -13.32 -26.81 -13.35
C THR A 206 -13.32 -25.85 -12.16
N LYS A 207 -14.48 -25.31 -11.79
CA LYS A 207 -14.57 -24.32 -10.71
C LYS A 207 -13.95 -24.82 -9.39
N GLN A 208 -14.05 -26.12 -9.10
CA GLN A 208 -13.46 -26.75 -7.92
C GLN A 208 -11.92 -26.72 -7.93
N GLU A 209 -11.30 -26.81 -9.09
CA GLU A 209 -9.83 -26.75 -9.25
C GLU A 209 -9.30 -25.31 -9.24
N THR A 210 -10.18 -24.33 -9.48
CA THR A 210 -9.84 -22.90 -9.49
C THR A 210 -10.04 -22.18 -8.17
N ILE A 211 -10.79 -22.73 -7.21
CA ILE A 211 -10.94 -22.11 -5.88
C ILE A 211 -9.67 -22.33 -5.04
#